data_AF-A0A848IVJ9-F1
#
_entry.id   AF-A0A848IVJ9-F1
#
_cell.length_a   1.000
_cell.length_b   1.000
_cell.length_c   1.000
_cell.angle_alpha   90.00
_cell.angle_beta   90.00
_cell.angle_gamma   90.00
#
_symmetry.space_group_name_H-M   'P 1'
#
loop_
_entity.id
_entity.type
_entity.pdbx_description
1 polymer ?
#
loop_
_entity_poly.entity_id
_entity_poly.type
_entity_poly.pdbx_seq_one_letter_code
_entity_poly.pdbx_strand_id
1 'polypeptide(L)'
;MKKPYSILFATLIFIWGCSTDTSYDPERSYSDIQKDLTAKFILAKDSSVIELPEGHFLFDKSLSMEGKKHITIKGKGIDKTILSFKGQTDGAEGLRITNCENITLEDFTVEDAAGDNIKVMDTKNIAFRRMKVAWTGAIDEDNGAYGFYPVMCSGVLIEECESMGSSDAGLYVGQSENVVIRNNKVYQNVAGIESENSDNVEIYGNEVYDNTGGILVFNLPGLSRYGRNIKVYDNNVYSNNRNNFSVPGAIVGYVPAGTGMIILATSNVEVYNNSITDHKTAGISIVSYELIKAMDEMDSEKPEDADLPAGVASFNSDYASDVNYDPYPGRIYLHNNNYDNDKWIPDLNSDIGKLLLFKKGFKTPDIVIDGILPDNYLADNGQVNDLYKICLDENEKVKFLYLDAENDFEGIHEDINSYQCETSLL
;
A
#
# COMPACT_ATOMS: atom_id res chain seq x y z
N MET A 1 -50.07 12.21 -50.24
CA MET A 1 -49.82 11.25 -49.13
C MET A 1 -48.38 11.40 -48.67
N LYS A 2 -48.21 11.76 -47.39
CA LYS A 2 -47.09 11.64 -46.43
C LYS A 2 -45.62 11.73 -46.92
N LYS A 3 -44.91 12.76 -46.41
CA LYS A 3 -43.45 12.86 -46.30
C LYS A 3 -42.89 11.77 -45.37
N PRO A 4 -41.65 11.29 -45.54
CA PRO A 4 -40.86 10.76 -44.44
C PRO A 4 -39.88 11.83 -43.93
N TYR A 5 -39.91 12.05 -42.61
CA TYR A 5 -38.95 12.86 -41.87
C TYR A 5 -37.75 11.97 -41.51
N SER A 6 -36.53 12.37 -41.89
CA SER A 6 -35.31 11.82 -41.28
C SER A 6 -35.20 12.38 -39.86
N ILE A 7 -35.37 11.52 -38.86
CA ILE A 7 -35.06 11.81 -37.46
C ILE A 7 -33.65 11.29 -37.21
N LEU A 8 -32.70 12.21 -37.11
CA LEU A 8 -31.34 11.93 -36.66
C LEU A 8 -31.39 11.75 -35.15
N PHE A 9 -31.23 10.52 -34.65
CA PHE A 9 -31.03 10.27 -33.22
C PHE A 9 -29.59 10.69 -32.86
N ALA A 10 -29.44 11.88 -32.29
CA ALA A 10 -28.22 12.26 -31.59
C ALA A 10 -28.26 11.60 -30.21
N THR A 11 -27.55 10.48 -30.07
CA THR A 11 -27.27 9.87 -28.76
C THR A 11 -26.31 10.82 -28.01
N LEU A 12 -26.85 11.64 -27.11
CA LEU A 12 -26.04 12.30 -26.08
C LEU A 12 -25.51 11.21 -25.15
N ILE A 13 -24.23 10.86 -25.32
CA ILE A 13 -23.48 10.11 -24.32
C ILE A 13 -23.19 11.11 -23.20
N PHE A 14 -23.97 11.05 -22.12
CA PHE A 14 -23.59 11.68 -20.86
C PHE A 14 -22.43 10.87 -20.28
N ILE A 15 -21.21 11.32 -20.54
CA ILE A 15 -20.02 10.88 -19.81
C ILE A 15 -20.13 11.54 -18.43
N TRP A 16 -20.73 10.85 -17.47
CA TRP A 16 -20.48 11.14 -16.06
C TRP A 16 -19.03 10.76 -15.80
N GLY A 17 -18.11 11.70 -15.99
CA GLY A 17 -16.77 11.55 -15.47
C GLY A 17 -16.87 11.59 -13.94
N CYS A 18 -16.55 10.50 -13.26
CA CYS A 18 -16.15 10.60 -11.86
C CYS A 18 -14.96 11.55 -11.82
N SER A 19 -15.14 12.73 -11.23
CA SER A 19 -14.02 13.58 -10.88
C SER A 19 -13.27 12.89 -9.76
N THR A 20 -12.14 12.28 -10.06
CA THR A 20 -11.15 11.93 -9.03
C THR A 20 -10.69 13.23 -8.41
N ASP A 21 -10.89 13.43 -7.11
CA ASP A 21 -10.36 14.60 -6.43
C ASP A 21 -8.84 14.59 -6.57
N THR A 22 -8.33 15.63 -7.21
CA THR A 22 -6.91 15.82 -7.50
C THR A 22 -6.22 16.66 -6.44
N SER A 23 -6.95 17.12 -5.42
CA SER A 23 -6.43 17.94 -4.35
C SER A 23 -7.23 17.77 -3.05
N TYR A 24 -6.58 18.04 -1.92
CA TYR A 24 -7.17 18.12 -0.59
C TYR A 24 -6.89 19.52 0.00
N ASP A 25 -7.87 20.41 -0.05
CA ASP A 25 -7.70 21.83 0.30
C ASP A 25 -8.57 22.25 1.50
N PRO A 26 -8.32 21.72 2.70
CA PRO A 26 -9.12 22.09 3.85
C PRO A 26 -8.78 23.50 4.35
N GLU A 27 -9.75 24.21 4.91
CA GLU A 27 -9.48 25.52 5.51
C GLU A 27 -8.62 25.36 6.78
N ARG A 28 -7.56 26.19 6.89
CA ARG A 28 -6.63 26.18 8.02
C ARG A 28 -6.39 27.58 8.58
N SER A 29 -6.65 27.76 9.87
CA SER A 29 -6.29 28.96 10.62
C SER A 29 -5.14 28.66 11.58
N TYR A 30 -3.91 28.78 11.10
CA TYR A 30 -2.73 28.40 11.87
C TYR A 30 -2.41 29.38 13.01
N SER A 31 -1.94 28.79 14.10
CA SER A 31 -1.34 29.48 15.25
C SER A 31 0.03 28.86 15.54
N ASP A 32 0.91 29.60 16.20
CA ASP A 32 2.25 29.11 16.53
C ASP A 32 2.29 28.66 18.01
N ILE A 33 2.59 27.37 18.21
CA ILE A 33 2.92 26.78 19.51
C ILE A 33 4.24 26.00 19.46
N GLN A 34 5.01 26.11 18.37
CA GLN A 34 6.09 25.19 18.05
C GLN A 34 7.10 25.11 19.18
N LYS A 35 7.58 26.27 19.65
CA LYS A 35 8.61 26.33 20.69
C LYS A 35 8.19 25.56 21.96
N ASP A 36 6.95 25.73 22.39
CA ASP A 36 6.45 25.11 23.60
C ASP A 36 6.25 23.60 23.40
N LEU A 37 5.76 23.18 22.24
CA LEU A 37 5.55 21.76 21.96
C LEU A 37 6.85 21.00 21.72
N THR A 38 7.81 21.58 20.99
CA THR A 38 9.16 21.03 20.84
C THR A 38 9.82 20.82 22.21
N ALA A 39 9.72 21.81 23.11
CA ALA A 39 10.24 21.67 24.47
C ALA A 39 9.56 20.53 25.25
N LYS A 40 8.23 20.35 25.11
CA LYS A 40 7.50 19.25 25.74
C LYS A 40 7.96 17.88 25.24
N PHE A 41 8.18 17.70 23.94
CA PHE A 41 8.67 16.43 23.37
C PHE A 41 10.07 16.08 23.88
N ILE A 42 11.00 17.04 23.86
CA ILE A 42 12.38 16.84 24.33
C ILE A 42 12.42 16.52 25.84
N LEU A 43 11.69 17.30 26.63
CA LEU A 43 11.73 17.24 28.09
C LEU A 43 10.73 16.24 28.69
N ALA A 44 9.98 15.51 27.87
CA ALA A 44 9.05 14.49 28.31
C ALA A 44 9.75 13.49 29.25
N LYS A 45 9.11 13.21 30.38
CA LYS A 45 9.54 12.17 31.31
C LYS A 45 8.74 10.91 31.01
N ASP A 46 9.31 9.75 31.31
CA ASP A 46 8.59 8.49 31.20
C ASP A 46 7.25 8.54 31.97
N SER A 47 6.26 7.81 31.47
CA SER A 47 4.90 7.76 32.03
C SER A 47 4.14 9.11 31.98
N SER A 48 4.54 10.05 31.10
CA SER A 48 3.86 11.33 30.94
C SER A 48 2.86 11.34 29.78
N VAL A 49 1.91 12.28 29.87
CA VAL A 49 0.96 12.59 28.79
C VAL A 49 1.31 13.95 28.20
N ILE A 50 1.53 14.00 26.89
CA ILE A 50 1.70 15.23 26.12
C ILE A 50 0.33 15.59 25.54
N GLU A 51 -0.36 16.51 26.21
CA GLU A 51 -1.64 17.05 25.75
C GLU A 51 -1.42 18.10 24.66
N LEU A 52 -2.04 17.87 23.51
CA LEU A 52 -2.13 18.78 22.38
C LEU A 52 -3.45 19.57 22.47
N PRO A 53 -3.41 20.91 22.41
CA PRO A 53 -4.63 21.73 22.45
C PRO A 53 -5.45 21.58 21.16
N GLU A 54 -6.70 22.06 21.22
CA GLU A 54 -7.51 22.30 20.01
C GLU A 54 -6.93 23.51 19.25
N GLY A 55 -6.84 23.40 17.93
CA GLY A 55 -6.30 24.42 17.03
C GLY A 55 -5.53 23.81 15.86
N HIS A 56 -5.15 24.67 14.93
CA HIS A 56 -4.27 24.32 13.82
C HIS A 56 -2.92 24.97 14.07
N PHE A 57 -1.86 24.18 14.00
CA PHE A 57 -0.53 24.59 14.42
C PHE A 57 0.47 24.38 13.29
N LEU A 58 1.25 25.41 13.00
CA LEU A 58 2.27 25.36 11.96
C LEU A 58 3.64 25.06 12.57
N PHE A 59 4.39 24.17 11.93
CA PHE A 59 5.73 23.77 12.32
C PHE A 59 6.68 23.90 11.12
N ASP A 60 7.85 24.49 11.35
CA ASP A 60 8.93 24.56 10.36
C ASP A 60 10.01 23.47 10.59
N LYS A 61 9.86 22.69 11.67
CA LYS A 61 10.80 21.68 12.17
C LYS A 61 10.09 20.44 12.68
N SER A 62 10.71 19.27 12.50
CA SER A 62 10.24 18.00 13.07
C SER A 62 10.06 18.05 14.59
N LEU A 63 8.98 17.45 15.09
CA LEU A 63 8.82 17.16 16.52
C LEU A 63 9.41 15.78 16.81
N SER A 64 10.54 15.77 17.51
CA SER A 64 11.31 14.55 17.77
C SER A 64 11.22 14.08 19.23
N MET A 65 11.09 12.77 19.44
CA MET A 65 11.14 12.12 20.74
C MET A 65 12.02 10.87 20.68
N GLU A 66 12.97 10.75 21.60
CA GLU A 66 13.91 9.62 21.63
C GLU A 66 14.04 9.04 23.04
N GLY A 67 14.12 7.70 23.14
CA GLY A 67 14.51 7.01 24.37
C GLY A 67 13.48 7.08 25.50
N LYS A 68 12.20 7.34 25.20
CA LYS A 68 11.15 7.54 26.19
C LYS A 68 10.29 6.29 26.38
N LYS A 69 9.68 6.16 27.55
CA LYS A 69 8.80 5.04 27.88
C LYS A 69 7.44 5.48 28.39
N HIS A 70 6.40 4.73 28.03
CA HIS A 70 5.03 4.92 28.54
C HIS A 70 4.50 6.34 28.28
N ILE A 71 4.70 6.87 27.08
CA ILE A 71 4.23 8.21 26.71
C ILE A 71 2.90 8.11 25.96
N THR A 72 1.95 8.96 26.32
CA THR A 72 0.75 9.20 25.50
C THR A 72 0.80 10.62 24.92
N ILE A 73 0.72 10.75 23.60
CA ILE A 73 0.54 12.03 22.90
C ILE A 73 -0.92 12.10 22.49
N LYS A 74 -1.65 13.09 23.00
CA LYS A 74 -3.12 13.12 22.91
C LYS A 74 -3.65 14.47 22.43
N GLY A 75 -4.43 14.47 21.36
CA GLY A 75 -5.17 15.65 20.90
C GLY A 75 -6.63 15.69 21.34
N LYS A 76 -7.42 16.49 20.63
CA LYS A 76 -8.86 16.70 20.90
C LYS A 76 -9.79 16.09 19.84
N GLY A 77 -9.23 15.39 18.86
CA GLY A 77 -9.88 14.76 17.72
C GLY A 77 -9.19 15.14 16.41
N ILE A 78 -9.34 14.28 15.40
CA ILE A 78 -8.72 14.47 14.06
C ILE A 78 -9.09 15.81 13.43
N ASP A 79 -10.32 16.30 13.62
CA ASP A 79 -10.76 17.60 13.07
C ASP A 79 -10.51 18.79 14.01
N LYS A 80 -9.88 18.57 15.17
CA LYS A 80 -9.73 19.59 16.22
C LYS A 80 -8.29 19.94 16.54
N THR A 81 -7.39 18.96 16.51
CA THR A 81 -5.96 19.17 16.73
C THR A 81 -5.23 18.83 15.45
N ILE A 82 -4.70 19.84 14.76
CA ILE A 82 -3.99 19.69 13.49
C ILE A 82 -2.55 20.20 13.68
N LEU A 83 -1.57 19.33 13.45
CA LEU A 83 -0.15 19.68 13.37
C LEU A 83 0.25 19.68 11.89
N SER A 84 0.44 20.85 11.29
CA SER A 84 0.84 20.99 9.89
C SER A 84 2.30 21.40 9.81
N PHE A 85 3.05 20.71 8.96
CA PHE A 85 4.45 20.96 8.67
C PHE A 85 4.62 21.67 7.33
N LYS A 86 3.55 22.33 6.85
CA LYS A 86 3.55 23.05 5.58
C LYS A 86 4.64 24.11 5.56
N GLY A 87 5.56 24.00 4.61
CA GLY A 87 6.72 24.90 4.52
C GLY A 87 7.83 24.56 5.51
N GLN A 88 7.92 23.30 5.97
CA GLN A 88 9.04 22.77 6.74
C GLN A 88 10.38 23.15 6.12
N THR A 89 11.31 23.63 6.94
CA THR A 89 12.64 24.10 6.51
C THR A 89 13.78 23.26 7.09
N ASP A 90 13.47 22.38 8.05
CA ASP A 90 14.44 21.57 8.79
C ASP A 90 13.83 20.22 9.19
N GLY A 91 14.57 19.14 8.93
CA GLY A 91 14.07 17.77 8.96
C GLY A 91 13.17 17.42 7.76
N ALA A 92 12.83 16.14 7.64
CA ALA A 92 11.89 15.64 6.63
C ALA A 92 10.61 15.11 7.28
N GLU A 93 10.66 14.73 8.56
CA GLU A 93 9.52 14.14 9.24
C GLU A 93 8.66 15.18 9.95
N GLY A 94 7.35 14.97 10.04
CA GLY A 94 6.49 15.72 10.95
C GLY A 94 6.75 15.32 12.39
N LEU A 95 6.42 14.06 12.72
CA LEU A 95 6.77 13.43 14.00
C LEU A 95 7.85 12.38 13.79
N ARG A 96 8.92 12.44 14.59
CA ARG A 96 9.99 11.45 14.60
C ARG A 96 10.13 10.82 15.99
N ILE A 97 9.80 9.55 16.13
CA ILE A 97 9.88 8.81 17.39
C ILE A 97 10.89 7.68 17.24
N THR A 98 11.89 7.60 18.11
CA THR A 98 12.97 6.62 17.95
C THR A 98 13.36 5.99 19.29
N ASN A 99 13.73 4.70 19.29
CA ASN A 99 14.25 4.01 20.48
C ASN A 99 13.30 4.07 21.70
N CYS A 100 11.99 4.01 21.48
CA CYS A 100 10.99 4.18 22.55
C CYS A 100 10.30 2.86 22.95
N GLU A 101 9.55 2.89 24.06
CA GLU A 101 8.78 1.74 24.54
C GLU A 101 7.39 2.16 25.05
N ASN A 102 6.32 1.45 24.65
CA ASN A 102 4.95 1.71 25.10
C ASN A 102 4.50 3.15 24.80
N ILE A 103 4.44 3.50 23.53
CA ILE A 103 4.04 4.84 23.08
C ILE A 103 2.64 4.78 22.46
N THR A 104 1.80 5.76 22.76
CA THR A 104 0.47 5.91 22.16
C THR A 104 0.32 7.31 21.59
N LEU A 105 -0.11 7.42 20.34
CA LEU A 105 -0.51 8.66 19.69
C LEU A 105 -2.00 8.54 19.41
N GLU A 106 -2.80 9.50 19.89
CA GLU A 106 -4.25 9.44 19.70
C GLU A 106 -4.94 10.81 19.57
N ASP A 107 -6.00 10.84 18.77
CA ASP A 107 -6.94 11.96 18.66
C ASP A 107 -6.37 13.25 18.02
N PHE A 108 -5.55 13.17 16.96
CA PHE A 108 -5.07 14.35 16.22
C PHE A 108 -4.64 14.04 14.78
N THR A 109 -4.41 15.10 14.01
CA THR A 109 -3.97 15.05 12.62
C THR A 109 -2.54 15.57 12.46
N VAL A 110 -1.75 14.92 11.60
CA VAL A 110 -0.44 15.40 11.14
C VAL A 110 -0.50 15.64 9.63
N GLU A 111 -0.10 16.82 9.15
CA GLU A 111 -0.18 17.18 7.73
C GLU A 111 1.13 17.75 7.19
N ASP A 112 1.34 17.60 5.89
CA ASP A 112 2.27 18.41 5.09
C ASP A 112 3.76 18.32 5.48
N ALA A 113 4.21 17.21 6.07
CA ALA A 113 5.65 16.99 6.24
C ALA A 113 6.35 16.96 4.87
N ALA A 114 7.58 17.47 4.81
CA ALA A 114 8.36 17.49 3.56
C ALA A 114 8.72 16.08 3.06
N GLY A 115 8.80 15.11 3.98
CA GLY A 115 9.00 13.68 3.72
C GLY A 115 7.93 12.85 4.41
N ASP A 116 8.17 12.35 5.62
CA ASP A 116 7.26 11.41 6.29
C ASP A 116 6.38 12.13 7.33
N ASN A 117 5.06 11.92 7.33
CA ASN A 117 4.22 12.59 8.33
C ASN A 117 4.54 12.06 9.75
N ILE A 118 4.56 10.74 9.95
CA ILE A 118 4.90 10.14 11.24
C ILE A 118 5.85 8.96 11.06
N LYS A 119 7.12 9.15 11.43
CA LYS A 119 8.14 8.10 11.42
C LYS A 119 8.42 7.59 12.82
N VAL A 120 8.32 6.27 12.99
CA VAL A 120 8.63 5.57 14.24
C VAL A 120 9.66 4.49 13.98
N MET A 121 10.80 4.56 14.66
CA MET A 121 11.92 3.66 14.45
C MET A 121 12.33 2.96 15.75
N ASP A 122 12.76 1.71 15.66
CA ASP A 122 13.39 0.97 16.77
C ASP A 122 12.56 1.00 18.07
N THR A 123 11.23 0.90 17.93
CA THR A 123 10.30 1.13 19.03
C THR A 123 9.47 -0.12 19.33
N LYS A 124 9.29 -0.40 20.62
CA LYS A 124 8.46 -1.51 21.09
C LYS A 124 7.13 -1.00 21.61
N ASN A 125 6.04 -1.65 21.21
CA ASN A 125 4.67 -1.32 21.61
C ASN A 125 4.29 0.12 21.23
N ILE A 126 4.07 0.37 19.95
CA ILE A 126 3.56 1.64 19.41
C ILE A 126 2.10 1.49 19.00
N ALA A 127 1.25 2.41 19.43
CA ALA A 127 -0.15 2.47 19.04
C ALA A 127 -0.51 3.83 18.44
N PHE A 128 -1.13 3.81 17.27
CA PHE A 128 -1.78 4.94 16.63
C PHE A 128 -3.28 4.71 16.68
N ARG A 129 -4.03 5.66 17.25
CA ARG A 129 -5.48 5.50 17.44
C ARG A 129 -6.24 6.77 17.10
N ARG A 130 -7.23 6.69 16.21
CA ARG A 130 -8.05 7.86 15.84
C ARG A 130 -7.18 9.05 15.42
N MET A 131 -6.27 8.78 14.49
CA MET A 131 -5.38 9.78 13.92
C MET A 131 -5.65 9.96 12.44
N LYS A 132 -5.29 11.12 11.88
CA LYS A 132 -5.24 11.32 10.44
C LYS A 132 -3.86 11.78 10.00
N VAL A 133 -3.39 11.30 8.86
CA VAL A 133 -2.25 11.89 8.14
C VAL A 133 -2.71 12.32 6.75
N ALA A 134 -2.22 13.47 6.27
CA ALA A 134 -2.59 13.99 4.96
C ALA A 134 -1.52 14.92 4.36
N TRP A 135 -1.54 15.07 3.03
CA TRP A 135 -0.91 16.19 2.34
C TRP A 135 -1.98 17.10 1.75
N THR A 136 -1.90 18.40 2.08
CA THR A 136 -2.81 19.42 1.59
C THR A 136 -2.32 20.02 0.27
N GLY A 137 -3.25 20.43 -0.58
CA GLY A 137 -2.95 20.88 -1.93
C GLY A 137 -3.15 19.76 -2.94
N ALA A 138 -2.40 19.81 -4.05
CA ALA A 138 -2.46 18.79 -5.09
C ALA A 138 -2.02 17.43 -4.56
N ILE A 139 -2.60 16.36 -5.12
CA ILE A 139 -2.21 14.98 -4.85
C ILE A 139 -1.33 14.54 -6.01
N ASP A 140 -0.02 14.68 -5.84
CA ASP A 140 1.00 14.43 -6.85
C ASP A 140 2.33 13.99 -6.21
N GLU A 141 3.34 13.82 -7.07
CA GLU A 141 4.68 13.33 -6.72
C GLU A 141 5.47 14.25 -5.77
N ASP A 142 5.05 15.50 -5.59
CA ASP A 142 5.70 16.44 -4.65
C ASP A 142 5.28 16.17 -3.19
N ASN A 143 4.25 15.35 -2.98
CA ASN A 143 3.85 14.92 -1.64
C ASN A 143 4.88 13.98 -1.03
N GLY A 144 4.89 13.96 0.30
CA GLY A 144 5.75 13.09 1.08
C GLY A 144 5.43 11.60 0.90
N ALA A 145 6.45 10.76 1.12
CA ALA A 145 6.38 9.34 0.82
C ALA A 145 5.43 8.59 1.75
N TYR A 146 5.63 8.67 3.07
CA TYR A 146 4.92 7.81 4.02
C TYR A 146 4.06 8.56 5.03
N GLY A 147 2.78 8.18 5.12
CA GLY A 147 1.84 8.75 6.09
C GLY A 147 2.16 8.31 7.52
N PHE A 148 1.84 7.05 7.83
CA PHE A 148 2.29 6.37 9.04
C PHE A 148 3.45 5.43 8.69
N TYR A 149 4.59 5.56 9.37
CA TYR A 149 5.82 4.82 9.06
C TYR A 149 6.52 4.25 10.32
N PRO A 150 5.94 3.25 10.98
CA PRO A 150 6.68 2.34 11.86
C PRO A 150 7.65 1.45 11.07
N VAL A 151 8.92 1.44 11.47
CA VAL A 151 9.97 0.58 10.91
C VAL A 151 10.89 0.04 11.99
N MET A 152 11.33 -1.21 11.82
CA MET A 152 12.12 -1.92 12.85
C MET A 152 11.43 -1.91 14.23
N CYS A 153 10.10 -2.02 14.25
CA CYS A 153 9.29 -1.98 15.45
C CYS A 153 8.82 -3.39 15.87
N SER A 154 8.41 -3.52 17.13
CA SER A 154 7.77 -4.75 17.64
C SER A 154 6.52 -4.41 18.43
N GLY A 155 5.37 -5.01 18.10
CA GLY A 155 4.09 -4.62 18.69
C GLY A 155 3.61 -3.29 18.12
N VAL A 156 3.10 -3.32 16.89
CA VAL A 156 2.54 -2.14 16.20
C VAL A 156 1.03 -2.28 16.12
N LEU A 157 0.30 -1.24 16.53
CA LEU A 157 -1.15 -1.14 16.36
C LEU A 157 -1.50 0.15 15.63
N ILE A 158 -2.13 0.04 14.46
CA ILE A 158 -2.72 1.17 13.73
C ILE A 158 -4.23 0.93 13.66
N GLU A 159 -5.01 1.70 14.41
CA GLU A 159 -6.46 1.51 14.49
C GLU A 159 -7.29 2.79 14.42
N GLU A 160 -8.44 2.72 13.73
CA GLU A 160 -9.38 3.83 13.60
C GLU A 160 -8.72 5.10 12.99
N CYS A 161 -7.67 4.93 12.18
CA CYS A 161 -6.93 6.01 11.55
C CYS A 161 -7.41 6.30 10.12
N GLU A 162 -7.08 7.50 9.64
CA GLU A 162 -7.26 7.91 8.24
C GLU A 162 -5.92 8.29 7.60
N SER A 163 -5.70 7.94 6.34
CA SER A 163 -4.49 8.33 5.61
C SER A 163 -4.78 8.67 4.15
N MET A 164 -4.21 9.78 3.68
CA MET A 164 -4.35 10.24 2.30
C MET A 164 -3.19 11.05 1.75
N GLY A 165 -3.04 11.03 0.42
CA GLY A 165 -2.18 11.92 -0.33
C GLY A 165 -0.70 11.55 -0.34
N SER A 166 -0.30 10.39 0.17
CA SER A 166 1.13 10.00 0.15
C SER A 166 1.56 9.50 -1.22
N SER A 167 2.76 9.91 -1.65
CA SER A 167 3.38 9.53 -2.92
C SER A 167 3.96 8.12 -2.90
N ASP A 168 4.01 7.49 -1.73
CA ASP A 168 4.30 6.07 -1.56
C ASP A 168 3.13 5.41 -0.81
N ALA A 169 3.29 5.06 0.47
CA ALA A 169 2.26 4.37 1.25
C ALA A 169 1.57 5.24 2.32
N GLY A 170 0.23 5.20 2.30
CA GLY A 170 -0.60 5.87 3.28
C GLY A 170 -0.43 5.30 4.69
N LEU A 171 -0.58 3.97 4.83
CA LEU A 171 -0.22 3.21 6.03
C LEU A 171 0.92 2.25 5.68
N TYR A 172 2.14 2.55 6.11
CA TYR A 172 3.31 1.72 5.89
C TYR A 172 3.73 1.01 7.17
N VAL A 173 4.16 -0.25 7.08
CA VAL A 173 4.89 -0.92 8.16
C VAL A 173 6.05 -1.71 7.57
N GLY A 174 7.27 -1.38 7.98
CA GLY A 174 8.50 -1.96 7.45
C GLY A 174 9.29 -2.75 8.49
N GLN A 175 9.86 -3.89 8.12
CA GLN A 175 10.84 -4.62 8.94
C GLN A 175 10.39 -4.87 10.40
N SER A 176 9.10 -5.01 10.65
CA SER A 176 8.50 -5.02 11.99
C SER A 176 7.90 -6.38 12.35
N GLU A 177 7.56 -6.58 13.61
CA GLU A 177 6.99 -7.85 14.09
C GLU A 177 5.77 -7.63 14.99
N ASN A 178 4.77 -8.48 14.88
CA ASN A 178 3.52 -8.43 15.65
C ASN A 178 2.79 -7.12 15.37
N VAL A 179 2.20 -7.05 14.18
CA VAL A 179 1.62 -5.84 13.60
C VAL A 179 0.12 -6.05 13.41
N VAL A 180 -0.69 -5.09 13.83
CA VAL A 180 -2.14 -5.07 13.60
C VAL A 180 -2.54 -3.75 12.94
N ILE A 181 -3.16 -3.84 11.78
CA ILE A 181 -3.69 -2.71 11.02
C ILE A 181 -5.20 -2.92 10.85
N ARG A 182 -6.02 -2.19 11.60
CA ARG A 182 -7.47 -2.45 11.62
C ARG A 182 -8.39 -1.24 11.64
N ASN A 183 -9.58 -1.38 11.06
CA ASN A 183 -10.64 -0.36 11.13
C ASN A 183 -10.20 1.03 10.65
N ASN A 184 -9.28 1.09 9.68
CA ASN A 184 -8.77 2.35 9.12
C ASN A 184 -9.51 2.72 7.82
N LYS A 185 -9.46 4.00 7.45
CA LYS A 185 -9.85 4.47 6.11
C LYS A 185 -8.62 4.96 5.35
N VAL A 186 -8.33 4.37 4.20
CA VAL A 186 -7.07 4.62 3.50
C VAL A 186 -7.33 4.90 2.03
N TYR A 187 -7.06 6.12 1.60
CA TYR A 187 -7.51 6.60 0.31
C TYR A 187 -6.61 7.65 -0.32
N GLN A 188 -6.58 7.70 -1.65
CA GLN A 188 -5.83 8.71 -2.41
C GLN A 188 -4.31 8.69 -2.19
N ASN A 189 -3.74 7.52 -1.95
CA ASN A 189 -2.29 7.28 -1.91
C ASN A 189 -1.84 6.51 -3.16
N VAL A 190 -0.53 6.35 -3.36
CA VAL A 190 -0.04 5.35 -4.33
C VAL A 190 -0.36 3.96 -3.80
N ALA A 191 0.25 3.55 -2.69
CA ALA A 191 -0.12 2.37 -1.94
C ALA A 191 -1.05 2.77 -0.79
N GLY A 192 -2.21 2.11 -0.67
CA GLY A 192 -3.07 2.32 0.48
C GLY A 192 -2.39 1.83 1.75
N ILE A 193 -2.35 0.50 1.92
CA ILE A 193 -1.68 -0.17 3.04
C ILE A 193 -0.50 -0.95 2.50
N GLU A 194 0.66 -0.80 3.11
CA GLU A 194 1.86 -1.56 2.80
C GLU A 194 2.42 -2.26 4.04
N SER A 195 2.61 -3.58 3.91
CA SER A 195 3.36 -4.41 4.85
C SER A 195 4.62 -4.89 4.16
N GLU A 196 5.75 -4.24 4.45
CA GLU A 196 7.07 -4.55 3.90
C GLU A 196 7.90 -5.34 4.92
N ASN A 197 8.44 -6.49 4.50
CA ASN A 197 9.46 -7.24 5.26
C ASN A 197 9.10 -7.49 6.74
N SER A 198 7.81 -7.68 7.04
CA SER A 198 7.29 -7.74 8.41
C SER A 198 6.69 -9.11 8.75
N ASP A 199 6.92 -9.56 9.99
CA ASP A 199 6.49 -10.87 10.50
C ASP A 199 5.23 -10.76 11.39
N ASN A 200 4.33 -11.74 11.32
CA ASN A 200 3.10 -11.80 12.12
C ASN A 200 2.24 -10.52 11.97
N VAL A 201 1.71 -10.34 10.77
CA VAL A 201 0.93 -9.14 10.39
C VAL A 201 -0.52 -9.51 10.19
N GLU A 202 -1.43 -8.76 10.82
CA GLU A 202 -2.88 -8.87 10.59
C GLU A 202 -3.45 -7.55 10.07
N ILE A 203 -4.07 -7.60 8.90
CA ILE A 203 -4.69 -6.45 8.21
C ILE A 203 -6.18 -6.75 8.06
N TYR A 204 -7.05 -6.08 8.83
CA TYR A 204 -8.48 -6.39 8.80
C TYR A 204 -9.46 -5.27 9.10
N GLY A 205 -10.68 -5.37 8.58
CA GLY A 205 -11.74 -4.39 8.83
C GLY A 205 -11.46 -3.01 8.25
N ASN A 206 -10.50 -2.87 7.34
CA ASN A 206 -10.14 -1.58 6.75
C ASN A 206 -11.01 -1.25 5.53
N GLU A 207 -11.21 0.04 5.29
CA GLU A 207 -11.83 0.60 4.09
C GLU A 207 -10.72 1.23 3.22
N VAL A 208 -10.39 0.58 2.09
CA VAL A 208 -9.22 0.92 1.27
C VAL A 208 -9.64 1.22 -0.16
N TYR A 209 -9.64 2.50 -0.55
CA TYR A 209 -10.22 2.93 -1.82
C TYR A 209 -9.56 4.13 -2.46
N ASP A 210 -9.74 4.31 -3.77
CA ASP A 210 -9.23 5.47 -4.52
C ASP A 210 -7.69 5.65 -4.43
N ASN A 211 -6.94 4.59 -4.10
CA ASN A 211 -5.47 4.54 -4.21
C ASN A 211 -5.05 4.06 -5.61
N THR A 212 -3.74 4.02 -5.92
CA THR A 212 -3.23 3.34 -7.13
C THR A 212 -3.32 1.82 -6.94
N GLY A 213 -2.75 1.33 -5.84
CA GLY A 213 -2.85 -0.03 -5.32
C GLY A 213 -3.47 -0.03 -3.92
N GLY A 214 -4.35 -0.98 -3.61
CA GLY A 214 -5.04 -1.04 -2.33
C GLY A 214 -4.16 -1.54 -1.18
N ILE A 215 -3.89 -2.84 -1.12
CA ILE A 215 -3.10 -3.48 -0.05
C ILE A 215 -1.90 -4.23 -0.65
N LEU A 216 -0.69 -3.89 -0.22
CA LEU A 216 0.57 -4.41 -0.73
C LEU A 216 1.27 -5.19 0.40
N VAL A 217 1.57 -6.47 0.15
CA VAL A 217 2.24 -7.37 1.11
C VAL A 217 3.53 -7.90 0.49
N PHE A 218 4.65 -7.21 0.75
CA PHE A 218 5.89 -7.35 -0.01
C PHE A 218 7.08 -7.75 0.86
N ASN A 219 8.00 -8.49 0.26
CA ASN A 219 9.37 -8.63 0.71
C ASN A 219 10.27 -8.03 -0.36
N LEU A 220 11.20 -7.18 0.08
CA LEU A 220 12.23 -6.55 -0.74
C LEU A 220 13.62 -7.03 -0.30
N PRO A 221 14.56 -7.19 -1.23
CA PRO A 221 15.91 -7.68 -0.97
C PRO A 221 16.79 -6.69 -0.21
N GLY A 222 17.87 -7.19 0.41
CA GLY A 222 18.91 -6.34 1.02
C GLY A 222 18.50 -5.76 2.38
N LEU A 223 17.44 -6.30 2.99
CA LEU A 223 16.89 -5.82 4.26
C LEU A 223 17.21 -6.78 5.41
N SER A 224 17.06 -6.28 6.63
CA SER A 224 17.44 -7.01 7.85
C SER A 224 16.50 -8.18 8.20
N ARG A 225 15.34 -8.23 7.55
CA ARG A 225 14.23 -9.16 7.85
C ARG A 225 13.50 -9.50 6.56
N TYR A 226 12.93 -10.71 6.51
CA TYR A 226 12.01 -11.16 5.47
C TYR A 226 10.72 -11.65 6.14
N GLY A 227 9.63 -10.97 5.80
CA GLY A 227 8.33 -11.13 6.43
C GLY A 227 7.64 -12.44 6.08
N ARG A 228 6.88 -12.98 7.03
CA ARG A 228 6.05 -14.17 6.89
C ARG A 228 4.89 -14.14 7.89
N ASN A 229 3.93 -15.05 7.72
CA ASN A 229 2.72 -15.16 8.58
C ASN A 229 1.86 -13.89 8.49
N ILE A 230 1.41 -13.56 7.28
CA ILE A 230 0.55 -12.40 7.04
C ILE A 230 -0.88 -12.88 6.83
N LYS A 231 -1.84 -12.21 7.48
CA LYS A 231 -3.27 -12.43 7.28
C LYS A 231 -3.94 -11.14 6.83
N VAL A 232 -4.66 -11.19 5.72
CA VAL A 232 -5.43 -10.06 5.18
C VAL A 232 -6.89 -10.47 5.09
N TYR A 233 -7.75 -9.92 5.95
CA TYR A 233 -9.12 -10.43 6.05
C TYR A 233 -10.17 -9.40 6.43
N ASP A 234 -11.44 -9.67 6.07
CA ASP A 234 -12.57 -8.80 6.40
C ASP A 234 -12.37 -7.31 5.98
N ASN A 235 -11.57 -7.04 4.94
CA ASN A 235 -11.38 -5.69 4.42
C ASN A 235 -12.38 -5.38 3.28
N ASN A 236 -12.74 -4.11 3.15
CA ASN A 236 -13.43 -3.59 1.98
C ASN A 236 -12.42 -2.83 1.11
N VAL A 237 -11.99 -3.45 0.01
CA VAL A 237 -11.00 -2.93 -0.92
C VAL A 237 -11.70 -2.65 -2.25
N TYR A 238 -11.80 -1.37 -2.62
CA TYR A 238 -12.59 -1.02 -3.80
C TYR A 238 -12.10 0.21 -4.52
N SER A 239 -12.35 0.27 -5.83
CA SER A 239 -12.12 1.46 -6.63
C SER A 239 -10.70 2.05 -6.56
N ASN A 240 -9.67 1.27 -6.18
CA ASN A 240 -8.26 1.69 -6.20
C ASN A 240 -7.78 1.83 -7.65
N ASN A 241 -8.09 2.97 -8.30
CA ASN A 241 -7.86 3.23 -9.71
C ASN A 241 -7.12 4.56 -9.98
N ARG A 242 -6.62 5.22 -8.94
CA ARG A 242 -5.83 6.46 -9.06
C ARG A 242 -4.66 6.22 -9.99
N ASN A 243 -4.30 7.21 -10.79
CA ASN A 243 -3.04 7.13 -11.52
C ASN A 243 -1.89 7.10 -10.54
N ASN A 244 -0.85 6.33 -10.84
CA ASN A 244 0.35 6.32 -10.03
C ASN A 244 1.01 7.70 -10.07
N PHE A 245 1.39 8.21 -8.90
CA PHE A 245 2.05 9.51 -8.70
C PHE A 245 3.28 9.37 -7.79
N SER A 246 3.86 8.17 -7.75
CA SER A 246 5.09 7.93 -7.00
C SER A 246 6.24 8.72 -7.58
N VAL A 247 7.21 9.04 -6.73
CA VAL A 247 8.48 9.61 -7.17
C VAL A 247 9.14 8.67 -8.21
N PRO A 248 9.59 9.17 -9.36
CA PRO A 248 10.24 8.36 -10.39
C PRO A 248 11.42 7.53 -9.85
N GLY A 249 11.44 6.24 -10.18
CA GLY A 249 12.45 5.28 -9.70
C GLY A 249 12.09 4.55 -8.40
N ALA A 250 11.03 4.99 -7.69
CA ALA A 250 10.49 4.23 -6.57
C ALA A 250 9.86 2.92 -7.05
N ILE A 251 10.06 1.84 -6.28
CA ILE A 251 9.58 0.50 -6.67
C ILE A 251 8.04 0.42 -6.75
N VAL A 252 7.34 1.18 -5.91
CA VAL A 252 5.87 1.29 -5.96
C VAL A 252 5.37 1.98 -7.24
N GLY A 253 6.25 2.65 -8.00
CA GLY A 253 5.95 3.18 -9.32
C GLY A 253 5.58 2.10 -10.34
N TYR A 254 6.04 0.87 -10.13
CA TYR A 254 5.67 -0.27 -10.97
C TYR A 254 4.27 -0.80 -10.70
N VAL A 255 3.59 -0.35 -9.65
CA VAL A 255 2.22 -0.76 -9.33
C VAL A 255 1.25 -0.14 -10.34
N PRO A 256 0.56 -0.95 -11.16
CA PRO A 256 -0.43 -0.43 -12.09
C PRO A 256 -1.62 0.15 -11.34
N ALA A 257 -2.12 1.28 -11.81
CA ALA A 257 -3.39 1.82 -11.31
C ALA A 257 -4.50 0.79 -11.51
N GLY A 258 -5.37 0.58 -10.54
CA GLY A 258 -6.42 -0.44 -10.68
C GLY A 258 -6.07 -1.76 -10.03
N THR A 259 -5.15 -1.80 -9.07
CA THR A 259 -4.78 -3.04 -8.41
C THR A 259 -5.40 -3.08 -7.01
N GLY A 260 -6.20 -4.11 -6.71
CA GLY A 260 -6.82 -4.26 -5.40
C GLY A 260 -5.80 -4.64 -4.33
N MET A 261 -5.11 -5.77 -4.53
CA MET A 261 -4.05 -6.25 -3.64
C MET A 261 -2.87 -6.80 -4.44
N ILE A 262 -1.67 -6.71 -3.88
CA ILE A 262 -0.48 -7.37 -4.44
C ILE A 262 0.23 -8.15 -3.33
N ILE A 263 0.65 -9.37 -3.65
CA ILE A 263 1.59 -10.16 -2.86
C ILE A 263 2.87 -10.29 -3.67
N LEU A 264 3.94 -9.61 -3.26
CA LEU A 264 5.22 -9.55 -3.97
C LEU A 264 6.28 -10.33 -3.20
N ALA A 265 6.84 -11.39 -3.81
CA ALA A 265 7.96 -12.16 -3.27
C ALA A 265 7.81 -12.58 -1.79
N THR A 266 6.57 -12.67 -1.31
CA THR A 266 6.27 -12.92 0.09
C THR A 266 5.75 -14.33 0.26
N SER A 267 6.09 -14.92 1.41
CA SER A 267 5.71 -16.28 1.74
C SER A 267 4.81 -16.35 2.96
N ASN A 268 3.95 -17.37 2.99
CA ASN A 268 3.01 -17.63 4.09
C ASN A 268 2.02 -16.47 4.32
N VAL A 269 1.16 -16.26 3.32
CA VAL A 269 0.12 -15.23 3.31
C VAL A 269 -1.24 -15.90 3.17
N GLU A 270 -2.18 -15.53 4.04
CA GLU A 270 -3.57 -15.99 4.02
C GLU A 270 -4.49 -14.79 3.78
N VAL A 271 -5.33 -14.84 2.75
CA VAL A 271 -6.21 -13.74 2.36
C VAL A 271 -7.64 -14.25 2.24
N TYR A 272 -8.54 -13.74 3.08
CA TYR A 272 -9.89 -14.31 3.18
C TYR A 272 -10.98 -13.34 3.61
N ASN A 273 -12.23 -13.63 3.24
CA ASN A 273 -13.42 -12.83 3.60
C ASN A 273 -13.33 -11.34 3.23
N ASN A 274 -12.49 -10.96 2.27
CA ASN A 274 -12.42 -9.58 1.80
C ASN A 274 -13.48 -9.32 0.72
N SER A 275 -13.94 -8.07 0.62
CA SER A 275 -14.70 -7.57 -0.53
C SER A 275 -13.74 -6.80 -1.43
N ILE A 276 -13.54 -7.24 -2.68
CA ILE A 276 -12.53 -6.75 -3.62
C ILE A 276 -13.20 -6.37 -4.94
N THR A 277 -13.45 -5.08 -5.14
CA THR A 277 -14.42 -4.63 -6.16
C THR A 277 -13.98 -3.40 -6.95
N ASP A 278 -14.50 -3.23 -8.16
CA ASP A 278 -14.34 -2.02 -8.97
C ASP A 278 -12.88 -1.61 -9.30
N HIS A 279 -11.96 -2.58 -9.36
CA HIS A 279 -10.59 -2.37 -9.82
C HIS A 279 -10.49 -2.47 -11.35
N LYS A 280 -9.63 -1.65 -11.98
CA LYS A 280 -9.46 -1.63 -13.46
C LYS A 280 -8.42 -2.62 -13.98
N THR A 281 -7.44 -3.03 -13.17
CA THR A 281 -6.31 -3.87 -13.60
C THR A 281 -6.34 -5.28 -13.04
N ALA A 282 -6.45 -5.46 -11.72
CA ALA A 282 -6.59 -6.76 -11.09
C ALA A 282 -7.21 -6.66 -9.69
N GLY A 283 -7.93 -7.70 -9.26
CA GLY A 283 -8.36 -7.84 -7.87
C GLY A 283 -7.18 -8.13 -6.95
N ILE A 284 -6.52 -9.28 -7.13
CA ILE A 284 -5.32 -9.70 -6.39
C ILE A 284 -4.24 -10.15 -7.38
N SER A 285 -3.03 -9.65 -7.23
CA SER A 285 -1.86 -10.07 -8.01
C SER A 285 -0.85 -10.80 -7.12
N ILE A 286 -0.47 -12.01 -7.50
CA ILE A 286 0.62 -12.77 -6.89
C ILE A 286 1.82 -12.68 -7.84
N VAL A 287 2.87 -12.01 -7.37
CA VAL A 287 3.96 -11.53 -8.23
C VAL A 287 5.31 -11.87 -7.62
N SER A 288 6.24 -12.29 -8.47
CA SER A 288 7.66 -12.47 -8.15
C SER A 288 8.43 -11.17 -8.34
N TYR A 289 9.54 -11.03 -7.63
CA TYR A 289 10.48 -9.92 -7.83
C TYR A 289 11.12 -9.95 -9.23
N GLU A 290 11.18 -11.12 -9.88
CA GLU A 290 11.65 -11.28 -11.25
C GLU A 290 10.78 -10.51 -12.26
N LEU A 291 9.47 -10.39 -12.02
CA LEU A 291 8.61 -9.57 -12.87
C LEU A 291 8.98 -8.09 -12.76
N ILE A 292 9.27 -7.62 -11.54
CA ILE A 292 9.71 -6.23 -11.32
C ILE A 292 11.03 -5.96 -12.02
N LYS A 293 11.97 -6.91 -11.98
CA LYS A 293 13.21 -6.84 -12.76
C LYS A 293 12.95 -6.73 -14.26
N ALA A 294 12.09 -7.58 -14.82
CA ALA A 294 11.76 -7.51 -16.24
C ALA A 294 11.15 -6.15 -16.62
N MET A 295 10.27 -5.61 -15.76
CA MET A 295 9.69 -4.27 -15.94
C MET A 295 10.77 -3.17 -15.86
N ASP A 296 11.68 -3.25 -14.89
CA ASP A 296 12.79 -2.31 -14.72
C ASP A 296 13.79 -2.34 -15.88
N GLU A 297 14.04 -3.51 -16.48
CA GLU A 297 14.88 -3.66 -17.67
C GLU A 297 14.21 -3.10 -18.94
N MET A 298 12.88 -3.12 -19.00
CA MET A 298 12.09 -2.59 -20.13
C MET A 298 11.80 -1.09 -20.01
N ASP A 299 11.86 -0.52 -18.80
CA ASP A 299 11.60 0.89 -18.57
C ASP A 299 12.73 1.77 -19.11
N SER A 300 12.53 2.29 -20.32
CA SER A 300 13.46 3.23 -20.96
C SER A 300 13.39 4.65 -20.43
N GLU A 301 12.38 4.97 -19.61
CA GLU A 301 12.14 6.31 -19.05
C GLU A 301 12.63 6.43 -17.60
N LYS A 302 13.10 5.33 -16.99
CA LYS A 302 13.62 5.34 -15.62
C LYS A 302 14.84 6.28 -15.47
N PRO A 303 14.94 7.05 -14.38
CA PRO A 303 16.14 7.82 -14.10
C PRO A 303 17.33 6.89 -13.80
N GLU A 304 18.49 7.10 -14.43
CA GLU A 304 19.71 6.32 -14.14
C GLU A 304 20.17 6.50 -12.68
N ASP A 305 19.99 7.70 -12.13
CA ASP A 305 20.36 8.09 -10.76
C ASP A 305 19.18 8.83 -10.10
N ALA A 306 18.09 8.12 -9.76
CA ALA A 306 16.97 8.72 -9.06
C ALA A 306 17.38 9.15 -7.63
N ASP A 307 17.29 10.44 -7.32
CA ASP A 307 17.48 10.97 -5.96
C ASP A 307 16.19 10.76 -5.16
N LEU A 308 16.03 9.55 -4.62
CA LEU A 308 14.83 9.15 -3.89
C LEU A 308 14.83 9.70 -2.45
N PRO A 309 13.66 10.06 -1.90
CA PRO A 309 13.53 10.42 -0.49
C PRO A 309 14.04 9.32 0.45
N ALA A 310 14.54 9.73 1.61
CA ALA A 310 15.17 8.81 2.56
C ALA A 310 14.19 7.72 3.06
N GLY A 311 14.50 6.47 2.73
CA GLY A 311 13.71 5.31 3.13
C GLY A 311 12.73 4.83 2.05
N VAL A 312 12.61 5.54 0.92
CA VAL A 312 11.88 5.06 -0.27
C VAL A 312 12.73 4.01 -0.99
N ALA A 313 12.12 2.85 -1.26
CA ALA A 313 12.80 1.74 -1.92
C ALA A 313 12.81 1.91 -3.45
N SER A 314 13.95 1.59 -4.07
CA SER A 314 14.07 1.40 -5.52
C SER A 314 14.17 -0.09 -5.87
N PHE A 315 14.12 -0.40 -7.16
CA PHE A 315 14.57 -1.71 -7.62
C PHE A 315 16.05 -1.95 -7.22
N ASN A 316 16.36 -3.16 -6.78
CA ASN A 316 17.70 -3.59 -6.42
C ASN A 316 18.17 -4.66 -7.42
N SER A 317 19.04 -4.27 -8.36
CA SER A 317 19.57 -5.17 -9.38
C SER A 317 20.48 -6.27 -8.85
N ASP A 318 20.99 -6.14 -7.62
CA ASP A 318 21.88 -7.13 -6.96
C ASP A 318 21.11 -8.01 -5.96
N TYR A 319 19.77 -8.08 -6.04
CA TYR A 319 18.95 -8.90 -5.14
C TYR A 319 19.40 -10.37 -5.05
N ALA A 320 19.97 -10.92 -6.12
CA ALA A 320 20.49 -12.28 -6.17
C ALA A 320 21.72 -12.52 -5.26
N SER A 321 22.39 -11.45 -4.79
CA SER A 321 23.47 -11.57 -3.82
C SER A 321 22.96 -11.76 -2.38
N ASP A 322 21.68 -11.45 -2.13
CA ASP A 322 21.03 -11.70 -0.85
C ASP A 322 20.57 -13.16 -0.75
N VAL A 323 21.43 -13.99 -0.18
CA VAL A 323 21.19 -15.43 0.02
C VAL A 323 20.01 -15.76 0.93
N ASN A 324 19.47 -14.79 1.67
CA ASN A 324 18.32 -14.99 2.56
C ASN A 324 17.00 -14.53 1.92
N TYR A 325 17.07 -13.88 0.76
CA TYR A 325 15.91 -13.43 0.01
C TYR A 325 15.42 -14.51 -0.95
N ASP A 326 14.11 -14.74 -0.98
CA ASP A 326 13.46 -15.54 -2.00
C ASP A 326 12.63 -14.60 -2.88
N PRO A 327 12.96 -14.43 -4.18
CA PRO A 327 12.23 -13.52 -5.05
C PRO A 327 10.86 -14.07 -5.47
N TYR A 328 10.52 -15.31 -5.10
CA TYR A 328 9.28 -15.97 -5.51
C TYR A 328 8.25 -16.00 -4.37
N PRO A 329 6.97 -15.73 -4.67
CA PRO A 329 5.91 -15.90 -3.69
C PRO A 329 5.65 -17.38 -3.41
N GLY A 330 5.13 -17.69 -2.23
CA GLY A 330 4.94 -19.07 -1.84
C GLY A 330 4.11 -19.29 -0.58
N ARG A 331 3.51 -20.47 -0.42
CA ARG A 331 2.56 -20.76 0.69
C ARG A 331 1.48 -19.68 0.78
N ILE A 332 0.85 -19.40 -0.36
CA ILE A 332 -0.23 -18.41 -0.46
C ILE A 332 -1.57 -19.13 -0.39
N TYR A 333 -2.48 -18.63 0.43
CA TYR A 333 -3.81 -19.20 0.62
C TYR A 333 -4.85 -18.12 0.43
N LEU A 334 -5.69 -18.29 -0.59
CA LEU A 334 -6.79 -17.40 -0.94
C LEU A 334 -8.10 -18.17 -0.79
N HIS A 335 -9.01 -17.69 0.05
CA HIS A 335 -10.30 -18.35 0.20
C HIS A 335 -11.42 -17.42 0.67
N ASN A 336 -12.65 -17.71 0.25
CA ASN A 336 -13.87 -17.00 0.66
C ASN A 336 -13.82 -15.48 0.42
N ASN A 337 -13.11 -15.00 -0.59
CA ASN A 337 -13.16 -13.59 -0.97
C ASN A 337 -14.33 -13.33 -1.93
N ASN A 338 -14.87 -12.11 -1.89
CA ASN A 338 -15.93 -11.68 -2.79
C ASN A 338 -15.36 -10.69 -3.83
N TYR A 339 -15.55 -11.01 -5.10
CA TYR A 339 -15.02 -10.22 -6.21
C TYR A 339 -16.14 -9.63 -7.08
N ASP A 340 -15.98 -8.36 -7.44
CA ASP A 340 -16.89 -7.66 -8.36
C ASP A 340 -16.12 -6.60 -9.18
N ASN A 341 -15.24 -7.07 -10.07
CA ASN A 341 -14.37 -6.21 -10.89
C ASN A 341 -14.85 -6.15 -12.34
N ASP A 342 -15.84 -5.30 -12.61
CA ASP A 342 -16.50 -5.23 -13.93
C ASP A 342 -16.01 -4.07 -14.82
N LYS A 343 -14.88 -3.43 -14.48
CA LYS A 343 -14.30 -2.37 -15.33
C LYS A 343 -13.78 -2.94 -16.64
N TRP A 344 -14.02 -2.19 -17.72
CA TRP A 344 -13.79 -2.67 -19.08
C TRP A 344 -12.41 -2.32 -19.62
N ILE A 345 -11.76 -1.28 -19.12
CA ILE A 345 -10.49 -0.78 -19.67
C ILE A 345 -9.42 -0.82 -18.57
N PRO A 346 -8.38 -1.66 -18.71
CA PRO A 346 -7.26 -1.69 -17.78
C PRO A 346 -6.40 -0.43 -17.88
N ASP A 347 -5.44 -0.26 -16.97
CA ASP A 347 -4.53 0.88 -17.03
C ASP A 347 -3.61 0.85 -18.25
N LEU A 348 -3.98 1.56 -19.32
CA LEU A 348 -3.22 1.64 -20.56
C LEU A 348 -1.92 2.43 -20.44
N ASN A 349 -1.67 3.10 -19.31
CA ASN A 349 -0.38 3.70 -19.03
C ASN A 349 0.65 2.63 -18.63
N SER A 350 0.21 1.51 -18.06
CA SER A 350 1.06 0.38 -17.70
C SER A 350 1.21 -0.63 -18.84
N ASP A 351 2.38 -1.26 -18.98
CA ASP A 351 2.61 -2.29 -20.00
C ASP A 351 1.78 -3.56 -19.77
N ILE A 352 1.55 -3.92 -18.51
CA ILE A 352 0.63 -5.01 -18.14
C ILE A 352 -0.80 -4.67 -18.58
N GLY A 353 -1.28 -3.45 -18.36
CA GLY A 353 -2.62 -3.05 -18.81
C GLY A 353 -2.75 -3.03 -20.33
N LYS A 354 -1.71 -2.62 -21.07
CA LYS A 354 -1.65 -2.75 -22.54
C LYS A 354 -1.71 -4.24 -22.95
N LEU A 355 -0.91 -5.11 -22.32
CA LEU A 355 -0.90 -6.55 -22.60
C LEU A 355 -2.29 -7.17 -22.37
N LEU A 356 -2.92 -6.88 -21.23
CA LEU A 356 -4.26 -7.37 -20.90
C LEU A 356 -5.28 -6.91 -21.95
N LEU A 357 -5.20 -5.65 -22.41
CA LEU A 357 -6.05 -5.15 -23.50
C LEU A 357 -5.84 -5.94 -24.80
N PHE A 358 -4.59 -6.17 -25.21
CA PHE A 358 -4.26 -6.84 -26.47
C PHE A 358 -4.61 -8.33 -26.48
N LYS A 359 -4.41 -9.05 -25.37
CA LYS A 359 -4.57 -10.51 -25.33
C LYS A 359 -5.92 -11.01 -24.80
N LYS A 360 -6.67 -10.23 -24.01
CA LYS A 360 -7.86 -10.76 -23.28
C LYS A 360 -9.18 -10.03 -23.52
N GLY A 361 -9.17 -8.86 -24.16
CA GLY A 361 -10.39 -8.06 -24.24
C GLY A 361 -10.87 -7.59 -22.85
N PHE A 362 -11.99 -6.87 -22.83
CA PHE A 362 -12.43 -5.95 -21.76
C PHE A 362 -12.80 -6.57 -20.37
N LYS A 363 -12.12 -7.59 -19.86
CA LYS A 363 -12.43 -8.19 -18.54
C LYS A 363 -11.25 -8.13 -17.57
N THR A 364 -11.40 -7.36 -16.51
CA THR A 364 -10.44 -7.32 -15.40
C THR A 364 -10.42 -8.67 -14.65
N PRO A 365 -9.25 -9.32 -14.50
CA PRO A 365 -9.11 -10.54 -13.69
C PRO A 365 -9.28 -10.25 -12.19
N ASP A 366 -9.86 -11.19 -11.48
CA ASP A 366 -9.99 -11.15 -10.02
C ASP A 366 -8.71 -11.62 -9.33
N ILE A 367 -8.02 -12.61 -9.92
CA ILE A 367 -6.75 -13.14 -9.43
C ILE A 367 -5.79 -13.27 -10.62
N VAL A 368 -4.57 -12.75 -10.46
CA VAL A 368 -3.48 -12.85 -11.44
C VAL A 368 -2.26 -13.49 -10.78
N ILE A 369 -1.64 -14.43 -11.48
CA ILE A 369 -0.31 -14.99 -11.15
C ILE A 369 0.63 -14.69 -12.31
N ASP A 370 1.81 -14.13 -12.02
CA ASP A 370 2.79 -13.75 -13.05
C ASP A 370 3.32 -14.93 -13.87
N GLY A 371 3.45 -16.09 -13.24
CA GLY A 371 3.93 -17.31 -13.86
C GLY A 371 5.43 -17.37 -14.07
N ILE A 372 6.23 -16.61 -13.32
CA ILE A 372 7.68 -16.82 -13.28
C ILE A 372 7.98 -17.80 -12.15
N LEU A 373 8.59 -18.94 -12.48
CA LEU A 373 8.77 -20.05 -11.54
C LEU A 373 10.24 -20.27 -11.20
N PRO A 374 10.59 -20.62 -9.95
CA PRO A 374 11.96 -20.97 -9.60
C PRO A 374 12.39 -22.32 -10.21
N ASP A 375 13.69 -22.52 -10.42
CA ASP A 375 14.25 -23.78 -10.95
C ASP A 375 13.83 -25.03 -10.16
N ASN A 376 13.65 -24.88 -8.85
CA ASN A 376 13.22 -25.94 -7.93
C ASN A 376 11.71 -25.91 -7.63
N TYR A 377 10.89 -25.35 -8.53
CA TYR A 377 9.44 -25.29 -8.40
C TYR A 377 8.81 -26.67 -8.25
N LEU A 378 9.32 -27.67 -8.97
CA LEU A 378 8.94 -29.08 -8.79
C LEU A 378 9.93 -29.78 -7.86
N ALA A 379 9.41 -30.49 -6.86
CA ALA A 379 10.19 -31.40 -6.03
C ALA A 379 10.54 -32.69 -6.80
N ASP A 380 11.46 -33.50 -6.26
CA ASP A 380 11.94 -34.75 -6.88
C ASP A 380 10.81 -35.76 -7.23
N ASN A 381 9.67 -35.67 -6.53
CA ASN A 381 8.49 -36.50 -6.77
C ASN A 381 7.58 -35.98 -7.90
N GLY A 382 7.95 -34.88 -8.56
CA GLY A 382 7.20 -34.22 -9.62
C GLY A 382 6.02 -33.38 -9.13
N GLN A 383 5.83 -33.21 -7.82
CA GLN A 383 4.82 -32.33 -7.26
C GLN A 383 5.38 -30.92 -7.07
N VAL A 384 4.51 -29.92 -7.02
CA VAL A 384 4.90 -28.55 -6.65
C VAL A 384 5.55 -28.58 -5.27
N ASN A 385 6.71 -27.93 -5.16
CA ASN A 385 7.46 -27.77 -3.93
C ASN A 385 6.61 -26.96 -2.93
N ASP A 386 6.49 -27.47 -1.70
CA ASP A 386 5.68 -26.85 -0.64
C ASP A 386 6.05 -25.39 -0.36
N LEU A 387 7.30 -24.98 -0.63
CA LEU A 387 7.75 -23.60 -0.49
C LEU A 387 6.99 -22.64 -1.40
N TYR A 388 6.65 -23.05 -2.63
CA TYR A 388 6.06 -22.22 -3.69
C TYR A 388 4.58 -22.52 -3.93
N LYS A 389 3.95 -23.29 -3.03
CA LYS A 389 2.56 -23.69 -3.17
C LYS A 389 1.62 -22.49 -3.09
N ILE A 390 0.72 -22.37 -4.06
CA ILE A 390 -0.37 -21.39 -4.07
C ILE A 390 -1.68 -22.18 -4.07
N CYS A 391 -2.56 -21.84 -3.13
CA CYS A 391 -3.84 -22.49 -2.90
C CYS A 391 -4.97 -21.49 -3.08
N LEU A 392 -5.85 -21.77 -4.04
CA LEU A 392 -7.03 -20.97 -4.36
C LEU A 392 -8.29 -21.79 -4.07
N ASP A 393 -8.99 -21.46 -2.98
CA ASP A 393 -10.28 -22.04 -2.59
C ASP A 393 -11.36 -20.94 -2.65
N GLU A 394 -11.61 -20.49 -3.87
CA GLU A 394 -12.52 -19.39 -4.17
C GLU A 394 -13.79 -19.86 -4.89
N ASN A 395 -14.77 -18.97 -4.99
CA ASN A 395 -16.02 -19.28 -5.67
C ASN A 395 -15.81 -19.60 -7.18
N GLU A 396 -16.69 -20.40 -7.77
CA GLU A 396 -16.60 -20.83 -9.18
C GLU A 396 -16.67 -19.69 -10.22
N LYS A 397 -16.99 -18.46 -9.81
CA LYS A 397 -17.12 -17.31 -10.72
C LYS A 397 -15.84 -16.45 -10.80
N VAL A 398 -14.82 -16.77 -10.01
CA VAL A 398 -13.55 -16.04 -10.03
C VAL A 398 -12.93 -16.01 -11.43
N LYS A 399 -12.60 -14.81 -11.90
CA LYS A 399 -11.83 -14.61 -13.14
C LYS A 399 -10.34 -14.77 -12.84
N PHE A 400 -9.82 -15.97 -13.00
CA PHE A 400 -8.40 -16.29 -12.82
C PHE A 400 -7.58 -16.06 -14.10
N LEU A 401 -6.35 -15.59 -13.94
CA LEU A 401 -5.40 -15.43 -15.03
C LEU A 401 -3.98 -15.83 -14.61
N TYR A 402 -3.40 -16.79 -15.32
CA TYR A 402 -1.97 -17.07 -15.30
C TYR A 402 -1.30 -16.39 -16.49
N LEU A 403 -0.24 -15.62 -16.23
CA LEU A 403 0.40 -14.78 -17.26
C LEU A 403 1.47 -15.52 -18.06
N ASP A 404 2.20 -16.47 -17.47
CA ASP A 404 3.37 -17.11 -18.11
C ASP A 404 4.42 -16.08 -18.56
N ALA A 405 4.73 -15.10 -17.69
CA ALA A 405 5.62 -13.99 -18.02
C ALA A 405 7.06 -14.44 -18.35
N GLU A 406 7.49 -15.59 -17.83
CA GLU A 406 8.80 -16.19 -18.12
C GLU A 406 8.94 -16.60 -19.60
N ASN A 407 7.84 -16.95 -20.26
CA ASN A 407 7.82 -17.42 -21.66
C ASN A 407 7.09 -16.43 -22.58
N ASP A 408 7.34 -15.12 -22.41
CA ASP A 408 6.75 -14.05 -23.25
C ASP A 408 5.21 -14.12 -23.35
N PHE A 409 4.57 -14.60 -22.28
CA PHE A 409 3.14 -14.76 -22.17
C PHE A 409 2.54 -15.72 -23.22
N GLU A 410 3.31 -16.68 -23.75
CA GLU A 410 2.84 -17.65 -24.76
C GLU A 410 1.84 -18.66 -24.16
N GLY A 411 2.01 -19.04 -22.90
CA GLY A 411 1.19 -20.00 -22.18
C GLY A 411 0.08 -19.40 -21.30
N ILE A 412 -0.37 -18.17 -21.55
CA ILE A 412 -1.48 -17.57 -20.80
C ILE A 412 -2.70 -18.50 -20.76
N HIS A 413 -3.23 -18.77 -19.56
CA HIS A 413 -4.47 -19.52 -19.38
C HIS A 413 -5.33 -18.99 -18.23
N GLU A 414 -6.58 -19.46 -18.17
CA GLU A 414 -7.58 -19.11 -17.15
C GLU A 414 -8.00 -20.33 -16.32
N ASP A 415 -7.29 -21.45 -16.49
CA ASP A 415 -7.54 -22.67 -15.72
C ASP A 415 -7.04 -22.53 -14.28
N ILE A 416 -7.96 -22.36 -13.34
CA ILE A 416 -7.69 -22.26 -11.91
C ILE A 416 -7.46 -23.64 -11.25
N ASN A 417 -7.85 -24.74 -11.91
CA ASN A 417 -7.90 -26.06 -11.27
C ASN A 417 -6.52 -26.57 -10.82
N SER A 418 -5.44 -26.10 -11.43
CA SER A 418 -4.05 -26.41 -11.03
C SER A 418 -3.66 -25.83 -9.67
N TYR A 419 -4.46 -24.91 -9.12
CA TYR A 419 -4.21 -24.22 -7.86
C TYR A 419 -5.21 -24.59 -6.75
N GLN A 420 -6.10 -25.56 -7.00
CA GLN A 420 -6.98 -26.07 -5.95
C GLN A 420 -6.19 -26.96 -4.98
N CYS A 421 -6.34 -26.70 -3.69
CA CYS A 421 -5.70 -27.48 -2.64
C CYS A 421 -6.73 -28.31 -1.88
N GLU A 422 -6.36 -29.51 -1.44
CA GLU A 422 -7.18 -30.27 -0.51
C GLU A 422 -7.26 -29.49 0.82
N THR A 423 -8.49 -29.19 1.25
CA THR A 423 -8.92 -28.32 2.38
C THR A 423 -8.35 -28.64 3.78
N SER A 424 -7.29 -29.46 3.90
CA SER A 424 -6.81 -30.00 5.19
C SER A 424 -5.42 -29.55 5.62
N LEU A 425 -4.97 -28.35 5.27
CA LEU A 425 -3.66 -27.82 5.71
C LEU A 425 -3.78 -26.37 6.17
N LEU A 426 -4.43 -26.16 7.32
CA LEU A 426 -4.21 -25.01 8.20
C LEU A 426 -3.80 -25.53 9.58
#